data_AF-A0A3M2C2C6-F1
#
_entry.id   AF-A0A3M2C2C6-F1
#
_cell.length_a   1.000
_cell.length_b   1.000
_cell.length_c   1.000
_cell.angle_alpha   90.00
_cell.angle_beta   90.00
_cell.angle_gamma   90.00
#
_symmetry.space_group_name_H-M   'P 1'
#
loop_
_entity.id
_entity.type
_entity.pdbx_description
1 polymer ?
#
loop_
_entity_poly.entity_id
_entity_poly.type
_entity_poly.pdbx_seq_one_letter_code
_entity_poly.pdbx_strand_id
1 'polypeptide(L)'
;MQLWRQSAAARPQGYEKSEHLLFSRASRWMRVGGVLLLAYIVYHLLHMTLGWAHPDFVPGDVYHNLVSAFQNPVVTAVYVGAMLLLAAHLYHGIWSLMQTLGLSHPRHDRFRRPIALILTLFIVGGFLTVPVAIAAGFIS
;
A
#
# COMPACT_ATOMS: atom_id res chain seq x y z
N MET A 1 -18.49 40.75 2.48
CA MET A 1 -17.44 40.89 3.51
C MET A 1 -17.98 41.01 4.95
N GLN A 2 -19.27 41.33 5.17
CA GLN A 2 -19.83 41.59 6.52
C GLN A 2 -20.07 40.32 7.36
N LEU A 3 -20.52 39.22 6.73
CA LEU A 3 -20.83 37.95 7.42
C LEU A 3 -19.58 37.23 7.97
N TRP A 4 -18.45 37.32 7.27
CA TRP A 4 -17.19 36.71 7.69
C TRP A 4 -16.64 37.32 8.99
N ARG A 5 -16.73 38.64 9.12
CA ARG A 5 -16.31 39.37 10.33
C ARG A 5 -17.23 39.11 11.52
N GLN A 6 -18.54 38.99 11.28
CA GLN A 6 -19.52 38.65 12.33
C GLN A 6 -19.34 37.20 12.81
N SER A 7 -19.07 36.25 11.91
CA SER A 7 -18.75 34.86 12.26
C SER A 7 -17.45 34.72 13.05
N ALA A 8 -16.45 35.56 12.78
CA ALA A 8 -15.19 35.59 13.52
C ALA A 8 -15.35 36.22 14.91
N ALA A 9 -16.12 37.31 15.02
CA ALA A 9 -16.38 37.99 16.30
C ALA A 9 -17.30 37.17 17.24
N ALA A 10 -18.16 36.31 16.70
CA ALA A 10 -19.03 35.42 17.47
C ALA A 10 -18.34 34.14 17.99
N ARG A 11 -17.03 33.96 17.77
CA ARG A 11 -16.26 32.76 18.16
C ARG A 11 -15.19 33.08 19.23
N PRO A 12 -15.55 33.12 20.52
CA PRO A 12 -14.61 33.36 21.62
C PRO A 12 -13.74 32.13 21.97
N GLN A 13 -14.14 30.93 21.55
CA GLN A 13 -13.33 29.72 21.69
C GLN A 13 -12.96 29.22 20.29
N GLY A 14 -11.66 29.21 19.97
CA GLY A 14 -11.15 28.54 18.79
C GLY A 14 -11.49 27.05 18.84
N TYR A 15 -11.70 26.42 17.69
CA TYR A 15 -11.99 24.99 17.62
C TYR A 15 -10.86 24.22 18.32
N GLU A 16 -11.11 23.71 19.53
CA GLU A 16 -10.22 22.76 20.17
C GLU A 16 -10.25 21.50 19.31
N LYS A 17 -9.31 21.42 18.37
CA LYS A 17 -8.94 20.14 17.82
C LYS A 17 -8.30 19.39 18.98
N SER A 18 -9.09 18.53 19.61
CA SER A 18 -8.58 17.39 20.37
C SER A 18 -7.49 16.75 19.49
N GLU A 19 -6.23 16.98 19.84
CA GLU A 19 -5.12 16.28 19.22
C GLU A 19 -5.24 14.82 19.62
N HIS A 20 -6.06 14.05 18.89
CA HIS A 20 -6.06 12.61 19.03
C HIS A 20 -4.74 12.09 18.43
N LEU A 21 -3.68 12.10 19.26
CA LEU A 21 -2.31 11.71 18.94
C LEU A 21 -2.23 10.34 18.23
N LEU A 22 -3.17 9.44 18.49
CA LEU A 22 -3.28 8.10 17.86
C LEU A 22 -3.64 8.17 16.37
N PHE A 23 -4.54 9.07 15.96
CA PHE A 23 -4.85 9.27 14.53
C PHE A 23 -3.65 9.88 13.79
N SER A 24 -2.80 10.66 14.47
CA SER A 24 -1.62 11.29 13.84
C SER A 24 -0.57 10.26 13.39
N ARG A 25 -0.37 9.18 14.17
CA ARG A 25 0.63 8.14 13.86
C ARG A 25 0.15 7.23 12.73
N ALA A 26 -1.08 6.73 12.81
CA ALA A 26 -1.65 5.87 11.77
C ALA A 26 -1.75 6.61 10.42
N SER A 27 -2.21 7.87 10.42
CA SER A 27 -2.28 8.69 9.20
C SER A 27 -0.91 9.07 8.62
N ARG A 28 0.11 9.23 9.47
CA ARG A 28 1.49 9.46 9.02
C ARG A 28 2.05 8.23 8.32
N TRP A 29 1.84 7.04 8.88
CA TRP A 29 2.26 5.78 8.25
C TRP A 29 1.52 5.48 6.94
N MET A 30 0.25 5.86 6.81
CA MET A 30 -0.48 5.75 5.53
C MET A 30 0.09 6.66 4.43
N ARG A 31 0.47 7.91 4.77
CA ARG A 31 1.11 8.82 3.81
C ARG A 31 2.49 8.35 3.41
N VAL A 32 3.34 8.03 4.38
CA VAL A 32 4.71 7.54 4.11
C VAL A 32 4.66 6.24 3.33
N GLY A 33 3.84 5.27 3.75
CA GLY A 33 3.67 3.99 3.05
C GLY A 33 3.15 4.17 1.63
N GLY A 34 2.19 5.08 1.40
CA GLY A 34 1.70 5.40 0.06
C GLY A 34 2.78 6.00 -0.85
N VAL A 35 3.62 6.91 -0.35
CA VAL A 35 4.75 7.48 -1.11
C VAL A 35 5.79 6.42 -1.42
N LEU A 36 6.12 5.53 -0.47
CA LEU A 36 7.04 4.41 -0.71
C LEU A 36 6.48 3.43 -1.75
N LEU A 37 5.18 3.15 -1.72
CA LEU A 37 4.54 2.32 -2.75
C LEU A 37 4.58 2.99 -4.13
N LEU A 38 4.38 4.30 -4.20
CA LEU A 38 4.51 5.03 -5.46
C LEU A 38 5.94 4.94 -6.01
N ALA A 39 6.95 5.12 -5.16
CA ALA A 39 8.35 4.96 -5.55
C ALA A 39 8.64 3.53 -6.03
N TYR A 40 8.08 2.52 -5.35
CA TYR A 40 8.17 1.13 -5.78
C TYR A 40 7.47 0.89 -7.12
N ILE A 41 6.30 1.50 -7.40
CA ILE A 41 5.63 1.36 -8.69
C ILE A 41 6.50 1.91 -9.82
N VAL A 42 7.14 3.07 -9.62
CA VAL A 42 8.08 3.62 -10.60
C VAL A 42 9.24 2.65 -10.83
N TYR A 43 9.87 2.17 -9.75
CA TYR A 43 10.94 1.17 -9.84
C TYR A 43 10.47 -0.11 -10.55
N HIS A 44 9.29 -0.61 -10.22
CA HIS A 44 8.68 -1.81 -10.79
C HIS A 44 8.52 -1.69 -12.31
N LEU A 45 8.03 -0.55 -12.80
CA LEU A 45 7.90 -0.29 -14.23
C LEU A 45 9.27 -0.15 -14.91
N LEU A 46 10.21 0.56 -14.29
CA LEU A 46 11.58 0.68 -14.81
C LEU A 46 12.30 -0.68 -14.88
N HIS A 47 12.05 -1.56 -13.92
CA HIS A 47 12.72 -2.84 -13.78
C HIS A 47 12.07 -3.95 -14.63
N MET A 48 10.76 -4.15 -14.52
CA MET A 48 10.04 -5.26 -15.17
C MET A 48 9.42 -4.91 -16.52
N THR A 49 9.05 -3.65 -16.74
CA THR A 49 8.34 -3.27 -17.98
C THR A 49 9.28 -2.65 -19.00
N LEU A 50 10.15 -1.75 -18.56
CA LEU A 50 11.03 -0.97 -19.43
C LEU A 50 12.45 -1.53 -19.52
N GLY A 51 12.86 -2.35 -18.55
CA GLY A 51 14.21 -2.95 -18.50
C GLY A 51 15.33 -1.97 -18.14
N TRP A 52 15.05 -0.68 -17.91
CA TRP A 52 16.06 0.34 -17.61
C TRP A 52 16.81 0.10 -16.31
N ALA A 53 16.18 -0.58 -15.35
CA ALA A 53 16.80 -0.94 -14.07
C ALA A 53 17.19 -2.43 -14.00
N HIS A 54 17.12 -3.17 -15.11
CA HIS A 54 17.32 -4.61 -15.14
C HIS A 54 18.44 -4.98 -16.12
N PRO A 55 19.66 -5.31 -15.62
CA PRO A 55 20.84 -5.53 -16.46
C PRO A 55 20.66 -6.59 -17.56
N ASP A 56 19.98 -7.69 -17.24
CA ASP A 56 19.80 -8.84 -18.13
C ASP A 56 18.45 -8.83 -18.87
N PHE A 57 17.87 -7.64 -19.09
CA PHE A 57 16.52 -7.54 -19.65
C PHE A 57 16.49 -7.87 -21.14
N VAL A 58 15.62 -8.80 -21.52
CA VAL A 58 15.34 -9.19 -22.90
C VAL A 58 13.92 -8.77 -23.30
N PRO A 59 13.74 -7.77 -24.20
CA PRO A 59 12.42 -7.35 -24.63
C PRO A 59 11.60 -8.50 -25.22
N GLY A 60 10.38 -8.70 -24.69
CA GLY A 60 9.46 -9.74 -25.15
C GLY A 60 9.63 -11.11 -24.47
N ASP A 61 10.73 -11.35 -23.75
CA ASP A 61 10.94 -12.59 -23.00
C ASP A 61 10.57 -12.41 -21.52
N VAL A 62 9.27 -12.58 -21.23
CA VAL A 62 8.74 -12.36 -19.87
C VAL A 62 9.27 -13.40 -18.88
N TYR A 63 9.46 -14.66 -19.30
CA TYR A 63 9.92 -15.71 -18.40
C TYR A 63 11.37 -15.45 -17.99
N HIS A 64 12.26 -15.19 -18.95
CA HIS A 64 13.66 -14.88 -18.67
C HIS A 64 13.79 -13.67 -17.74
N ASN A 65 13.10 -12.57 -18.05
CA ASN A 65 13.15 -11.35 -17.24
C ASN A 65 12.63 -11.57 -15.82
N LEU A 66 11.58 -12.38 -15.66
CA LEU A 66 11.02 -12.69 -14.35
C LEU A 66 12.00 -13.52 -13.50
N VAL A 67 12.58 -14.57 -14.08
CA VAL A 67 13.49 -15.48 -13.37
C VAL A 67 14.80 -14.79 -13.03
N SER A 68 15.46 -14.15 -14.01
CA SER A 68 16.73 -13.46 -13.80
C SER A 68 16.62 -12.34 -12.77
N ALA A 69 15.51 -11.59 -12.77
CA ALA A 69 15.21 -10.61 -11.74
C ALA A 69 15.20 -11.19 -10.33
N PHE A 70 14.43 -12.26 -10.11
CA PHE A 70 14.20 -12.81 -8.77
C PHE A 70 15.30 -13.78 -8.30
N GLN A 71 16.23 -14.15 -9.17
CA GLN A 71 17.49 -14.77 -8.78
C GLN A 71 18.42 -13.80 -8.04
N ASN A 72 18.26 -12.48 -8.25
CA ASN A 72 18.99 -11.49 -7.47
C ASN A 72 18.34 -11.31 -6.08
N PRO A 73 19.02 -11.68 -4.98
CA PRO A 73 18.42 -11.63 -3.64
C PRO A 73 18.09 -10.20 -3.18
N VAL A 74 18.81 -9.19 -3.68
CA VAL A 74 18.55 -7.78 -3.35
C VAL A 74 17.24 -7.32 -4.00
N VAL A 75 17.04 -7.65 -5.27
CA VAL A 75 15.80 -7.35 -6.01
C VAL A 75 14.62 -8.07 -5.34
N THR A 76 14.77 -9.35 -5.04
CA THR A 76 13.75 -10.12 -4.33
C THR A 76 13.39 -9.50 -2.98
N ALA A 77 14.38 -9.09 -2.18
CA ALA A 77 14.13 -8.43 -0.90
C ALA A 77 13.36 -7.10 -1.06
N VAL A 78 13.68 -6.29 -2.08
CA VAL A 78 12.95 -5.04 -2.39
C VAL A 78 11.49 -5.33 -2.72
N TYR A 79 11.22 -6.32 -3.58
CA TYR A 79 9.86 -6.71 -3.95
C TYR A 79 9.08 -7.27 -2.75
N VAL A 80 9.69 -8.11 -1.93
CA VAL A 80 9.08 -8.62 -0.69
C VAL A 80 8.76 -7.48 0.28
N GLY A 81 9.71 -6.56 0.48
CA GLY A 81 9.49 -5.37 1.32
C GLY A 81 8.35 -4.49 0.81
N ALA A 82 8.27 -4.28 -0.51
CA ALA A 82 7.16 -3.57 -1.13
C ALA A 82 5.82 -4.29 -0.95
N MET A 83 5.79 -5.62 -1.01
CA MET A 83 4.59 -6.40 -0.72
C MET A 83 4.11 -6.25 0.72
N LEU A 84 5.01 -6.11 1.69
CA LEU A 84 4.65 -5.83 3.09
C LEU A 84 4.05 -4.43 3.25
N LEU A 85 4.63 -3.42 2.57
CA LEU A 85 4.07 -2.07 2.53
C LEU A 85 2.68 -2.07 1.87
N LEU A 86 2.52 -2.83 0.79
CA LEU A 86 1.26 -2.99 0.10
C LEU A 86 0.23 -3.68 1.00
N ALA A 87 0.64 -4.69 1.78
CA ALA A 87 -0.24 -5.36 2.74
C ALA A 87 -0.81 -4.37 3.76
N ALA A 88 0.06 -3.56 4.37
CA ALA A 88 -0.37 -2.54 5.33
C ALA A 88 -1.31 -1.50 4.68
N HIS A 89 -0.98 -1.06 3.46
CA HIS A 89 -1.77 -0.07 2.72
C HIS A 89 -3.14 -0.63 2.29
N LEU A 90 -3.20 -1.86 1.77
CA LEU A 90 -4.43 -2.52 1.34
C LEU A 90 -5.34 -2.83 2.52
N TYR A 91 -4.80 -3.36 3.62
CA TYR A 91 -5.60 -3.65 4.81
C TYR A 91 -6.30 -2.40 5.32
N HIS A 92 -5.56 -1.29 5.45
CA HIS A 92 -6.13 -0.02 5.87
C HIS A 92 -7.06 0.59 4.82
N GLY A 93 -6.70 0.52 3.54
CA GLY A 93 -7.47 1.04 2.43
C GLY A 93 -8.82 0.35 2.30
N ILE A 94 -8.86 -0.98 2.31
CA ILE A 94 -10.10 -1.77 2.26
C ILE A 94 -10.98 -1.45 3.47
N TRP A 95 -10.39 -1.43 4.68
CA TRP A 95 -11.12 -1.05 5.88
C TRP A 95 -11.76 0.35 5.76
N SER A 96 -10.99 1.34 5.30
CA SER A 96 -11.46 2.72 5.10
C SER A 96 -12.52 2.83 4.02
N LEU A 97 -12.35 2.14 2.89
CA LEU A 97 -13.30 2.13 1.79
C LEU A 97 -14.66 1.58 2.22
N MET A 98 -14.67 0.50 3.00
CA MET A 98 -15.91 -0.03 3.59
C MET A 98 -16.61 0.99 4.49
N GLN A 99 -15.86 1.87 5.17
CA GLN A 99 -16.46 2.96 5.95
C GLN A 99 -17.10 4.02 5.04
N THR A 100 -16.35 4.48 4.04
CA THR A 100 -16.78 5.54 3.12
C THR A 100 -18.00 5.12 2.29
N LEU A 101 -18.09 3.84 1.92
CA LEU A 101 -19.23 3.28 1.19
C LEU A 101 -20.46 3.00 2.08
N GLY A 102 -20.42 3.35 3.37
CA GLY A 102 -21.56 3.20 4.29
C GLY A 102 -21.78 1.77 4.80
N LEU A 103 -20.83 0.85 4.57
CA LEU A 103 -20.88 -0.52 5.12
C LEU A 103 -20.52 -0.57 6.61
N SER A 104 -20.21 0.58 7.23
CA SER A 104 -20.01 0.74 8.67
C SER A 104 -21.35 0.79 9.42
N HIS A 105 -21.94 -0.38 9.66
CA HIS A 105 -23.11 -0.53 10.53
C HIS A 105 -22.74 -1.42 11.73
N PRO A 106 -23.26 -1.18 12.96
CA PRO A 106 -22.90 -1.96 14.16
C PRO A 106 -23.01 -3.48 14.01
N ARG A 107 -23.94 -3.95 13.16
CA ARG A 107 -24.11 -5.38 12.81
C ARG A 107 -23.01 -5.94 11.89
N HIS A 108 -22.44 -5.12 11.01
CA HIS A 108 -21.46 -5.52 10.00
C HIS A 108 -20.02 -5.17 10.40
N ASP A 109 -19.84 -4.33 11.42
CA ASP A 109 -18.53 -3.84 11.84
C ASP A 109 -17.58 -4.97 12.26
N ARG A 110 -18.15 -6.05 12.83
CA ARG A 110 -17.42 -7.28 13.18
C ARG A 110 -16.80 -8.01 11.97
N PHE A 111 -17.37 -7.86 10.78
CA PHE A 111 -16.94 -8.57 9.56
C PHE A 111 -15.98 -7.75 8.69
N ARG A 112 -15.94 -6.43 8.88
CA ARG A 112 -15.10 -5.54 8.07
C ARG A 112 -13.60 -5.84 8.23
N ARG A 113 -13.14 -6.12 9.47
CA ARG A 113 -11.74 -6.44 9.77
C ARG A 113 -11.28 -7.77 9.15
N PRO A 114 -12.01 -8.89 9.33
CA PRO A 114 -11.61 -10.15 8.70
C PRO A 114 -11.68 -10.09 7.18
N ILE A 115 -12.67 -9.40 6.58
CA ILE A 115 -12.73 -9.22 5.12
C ILE A 115 -11.49 -8.48 4.61
N ALA A 116 -11.14 -7.35 5.24
CA ALA A 116 -9.94 -6.59 4.88
C ALA A 116 -8.67 -7.45 5.00
N LEU A 117 -8.57 -8.25 6.07
CA LEU A 117 -7.44 -9.15 6.28
C LEU A 117 -7.37 -10.26 5.22
N ILE A 118 -8.46 -10.97 4.98
CA ILE A 118 -8.51 -12.08 4.01
C ILE A 118 -8.15 -11.59 2.61
N LEU A 119 -8.75 -10.49 2.15
CA LEU A 119 -8.45 -9.92 0.84
C LEU A 119 -6.99 -9.50 0.73
N THR A 120 -6.46 -8.87 1.78
CA THR A 120 -5.05 -8.47 1.83
C THR A 120 -4.12 -9.68 1.74
N LEU A 121 -4.34 -10.70 2.57
CA LEU A 121 -3.51 -11.91 2.59
C LEU A 121 -3.61 -12.69 1.28
N PHE A 122 -4.80 -12.78 0.68
CA PHE A 122 -4.99 -13.45 -0.59
C PHE A 122 -4.20 -12.77 -1.71
N ILE A 123 -4.32 -11.45 -1.84
CA ILE A 123 -3.61 -10.67 -2.86
C ILE A 123 -2.10 -10.74 -2.64
N VAL A 124 -1.63 -10.37 -1.45
CA VAL A 124 -0.21 -10.29 -1.14
C VAL A 124 0.44 -11.68 -1.14
N GLY A 125 -0.23 -12.68 -0.56
CA GLY A 125 0.24 -14.06 -0.56
C GLY A 125 0.36 -14.61 -1.98
N GLY A 126 -0.65 -14.37 -2.82
CA GLY A 126 -0.62 -14.76 -4.23
C GLY A 126 0.56 -14.17 -4.99
N PHE A 127 0.79 -12.85 -4.88
CA PHE A 127 1.92 -12.20 -5.55
C PHE A 127 3.29 -12.57 -4.98
N LEU A 128 3.39 -12.88 -3.68
CA LEU A 128 4.63 -13.34 -3.06
C LEU A 128 5.03 -14.75 -3.48
N THR A 129 4.10 -15.60 -3.94
CA THR A 129 4.45 -16.97 -4.34
C THR A 129 5.52 -17.01 -5.42
N VAL A 130 5.47 -16.12 -6.41
CA VAL A 130 6.41 -16.07 -7.55
C VAL A 130 7.84 -15.77 -7.13
N PRO A 131 8.15 -14.60 -6.50
CA PRO A 131 9.52 -14.29 -6.10
C PRO A 131 10.07 -15.28 -5.07
N VAL A 132 9.23 -15.79 -4.16
CA VAL A 132 9.64 -16.78 -3.17
C VAL A 132 9.95 -18.12 -3.83
N ALA A 133 9.17 -18.56 -4.81
CA ALA A 133 9.42 -19.82 -5.52
C ALA A 133 10.74 -19.77 -6.30
N ILE A 134 11.03 -18.66 -6.98
CA ILE A 134 12.30 -18.46 -7.70
C ILE A 134 13.47 -18.39 -6.72
N ALA A 135 13.35 -17.61 -5.64
CA ALA A 135 14.40 -17.49 -4.63
C ALA A 135 14.68 -18.80 -3.89
N ALA A 136 13.67 -19.66 -3.73
CA ALA A 136 13.81 -21.00 -3.16
C ALA A 136 14.36 -22.04 -4.16
N GLY A 137 14.54 -21.68 -5.43
CA GLY A 137 15.06 -22.56 -6.47
C GLY A 137 14.04 -23.56 -7.02
N PHE A 138 12.74 -23.37 -6.79
CA PHE A 138 11.69 -24.19 -7.38
C PHE A 138 11.45 -23.88 -8.87
N ILE A 139 11.86 -22.68 -9.32
CA ILE A 139 11.72 -22.18 -10.68
C ILE A 139 13.07 -21.57 -11.08
N SER A 140 13.59 -21.94 -12.26
CA SER A 140 14.89 -21.51 -12.79
C SER A 140 14.90 -21.38 -14.30
#